data_AF-A0A0A9EUT3-F1
#
_entry.id   AF-A0A0A9EUT3-F1
#
_cell.length_a   1.000
_cell.length_b   1.000
_cell.length_c   1.000
_cell.angle_alpha   90.00
_cell.angle_beta   90.00
_cell.angle_gamma   90.00
#
_symmetry.space_group_name_H-M   'P 1'
#
loop_
_entity.id
_entity.type
_entity.pdbx_description
1 polymer ?
#
loop_
_entity_poly.entity_id
_entity_poly.type
_entity_poly.pdbx_seq_one_letter_code
_entity_poly.pdbx_strand_id
1 'polypeptide(L)'
;MYDISGSAHFINKCDNGIVIHRNRDPNSGPIDVVQVCVRKVRNKVIGQIGDAFLSYDRVTGEFKDADKATVAAVTSTQTKKHSRKA
;
A
#
# COMPACT_ATOMS: atom_id res chain seq x y z
N MET A 1 -8.47 -5.77 -4.57
CA MET A 1 -8.89 -5.38 -5.96
C MET A 1 -10.27 -5.91 -6.27
N TYR A 2 -10.58 -7.14 -5.85
CA TYR A 2 -11.95 -7.69 -5.88
C TYR A 2 -12.91 -7.09 -4.85
N ASP A 3 -12.39 -6.32 -3.89
CA ASP A 3 -13.18 -5.63 -2.86
C ASP A 3 -14.01 -4.45 -3.40
N ILE A 4 -13.91 -4.17 -4.70
CA ILE A 4 -14.69 -3.14 -5.40
C ILE A 4 -15.84 -3.85 -6.13
N SER A 5 -17.07 -3.37 -5.96
CA SER A 5 -18.23 -3.91 -6.67
C SER A 5 -18.05 -3.81 -8.19
N GLY A 6 -18.35 -4.89 -8.93
CA GLY A 6 -18.18 -4.95 -10.39
C GLY A 6 -16.73 -5.01 -10.89
N SER A 7 -15.76 -5.19 -9.99
CA SER A 7 -14.33 -5.06 -10.29
C SER A 7 -13.73 -6.10 -11.23
N ALA A 8 -14.41 -7.22 -11.47
CA ALA A 8 -13.95 -8.25 -12.42
C ALA A 8 -13.61 -7.65 -13.79
N HIS A 9 -14.41 -6.70 -14.29
CA HIS A 9 -14.14 -6.04 -15.56
C HIS A 9 -12.98 -5.04 -15.51
N PHE A 10 -12.78 -4.36 -14.38
CA PHE A 10 -11.65 -3.46 -14.20
C PHE A 10 -10.35 -4.24 -14.14
N ILE A 11 -10.33 -5.34 -13.38
CA ILE A 11 -9.19 -6.24 -13.29
C ILE A 11 -8.85 -6.81 -14.65
N ASN A 12 -9.83 -7.16 -15.50
CA ASN A 12 -9.52 -7.71 -16.82
C ASN A 12 -9.01 -6.67 -17.82
N LYS A 13 -9.39 -5.39 -17.67
CA LYS A 13 -9.04 -4.33 -18.62
C LYS A 13 -7.78 -3.56 -18.25
N CYS A 14 -7.60 -3.17 -16.99
CA CYS A 14 -6.47 -2.30 -16.60
C CYS A 14 -5.11 -2.98 -16.80
N ASP A 15 -4.06 -2.22 -17.05
CA ASP A 15 -2.70 -2.75 -17.11
C ASP A 15 -2.07 -2.84 -15.72
N ASN A 16 -2.29 -1.80 -14.92
CA ASN A 16 -1.81 -1.70 -13.55
C ASN A 16 -3.00 -1.59 -12.59
N GLY A 17 -2.87 -2.24 -11.45
CA GLY A 17 -3.79 -2.13 -10.34
C GLY A 17 -3.04 -1.77 -9.08
N ILE A 18 -3.31 -0.58 -8.56
CA ILE A 18 -2.62 -0.02 -7.40
C ILE A 18 -3.67 0.27 -6.32
N VAL A 19 -3.40 -0.18 -5.10
CA VAL A 19 -4.22 0.10 -3.91
C VAL A 19 -3.40 0.99 -2.99
N ILE A 20 -3.99 2.09 -2.55
CA ILE A 20 -3.36 3.00 -1.60
C ILE A 20 -3.95 2.75 -0.22
N HIS A 21 -3.12 2.38 0.73
CA HIS A 21 -3.52 2.21 2.13
C HIS A 21 -2.86 3.29 2.98
N ARG A 22 -3.69 4.09 3.65
CA ARG A 22 -3.24 5.09 4.63
C ARG A 22 -3.66 4.63 6.00
N ASN A 23 -2.71 4.54 6.92
CA ASN A 23 -3.06 4.28 8.30
C ASN A 23 -3.76 5.51 8.89
N ARG A 24 -4.90 5.30 9.54
CA ARG A 24 -5.64 6.36 10.27
C ARG A 24 -5.68 6.11 11.77
N ASP A 25 -5.21 4.95 12.22
CA ASP A 25 -5.21 4.57 13.63
C ASP A 25 -3.80 4.73 14.22
N PRO A 26 -3.60 5.65 15.18
CA PRO A 26 -2.30 5.85 15.83
C PRO A 26 -1.72 4.59 16.48
N ASN A 27 -2.57 3.64 16.89
CA ASN A 27 -2.14 2.38 17.52
C ASN A 27 -1.69 1.33 16.51
N SER A 28 -2.03 1.51 15.23
CA SER A 28 -1.70 0.59 14.14
C SER A 28 -0.40 0.93 13.40
N GLY A 29 0.38 1.89 13.92
CA GLY A 29 1.68 2.29 13.38
C GLY A 29 1.73 3.77 12.96
N PRO A 30 2.80 4.19 12.26
CA PRO A 30 2.96 5.57 11.81
C PRO A 30 1.77 6.03 10.94
N ILE A 31 1.18 7.18 11.29
CA ILE A 31 0.01 7.75 10.58
C ILE A 31 0.43 8.51 9.31
N ASP A 32 1.70 8.92 9.25
CA ASP A 32 2.30 9.71 8.17
C ASP A 32 2.84 8.83 7.04
N VAL A 33 2.57 7.52 7.09
CA VAL A 33 3.05 6.57 6.11
C VAL A 33 1.90 6.07 5.26
N VAL A 34 2.16 6.03 3.96
CA VAL A 34 1.26 5.51 2.96
C VAL A 34 1.88 4.29 2.31
N GLN A 35 1.15 3.18 2.36
CA GLN A 35 1.51 1.96 1.66
C GLN A 35 0.88 1.98 0.26
N VAL A 36 1.74 1.82 -0.73
CA VAL A 36 1.39 1.70 -2.15
C VAL A 36 1.47 0.23 -2.53
N CYS A 37 0.32 -0.40 -2.65
CA CYS A 37 0.16 -1.82 -2.92
C CYS A 37 -0.07 -2.03 -4.42
N VAL A 38 0.98 -2.38 -5.17
CA VAL A 38 0.85 -2.80 -6.56
C VAL A 38 0.30 -4.22 -6.57
N ARG A 39 -0.95 -4.40 -7.00
CA ARG A 39 -1.69 -5.68 -6.96
C ARG A 39 -1.90 -6.29 -8.34
N LYS A 40 -1.72 -5.51 -9.40
CA LYS A 40 -1.70 -6.02 -10.76
C LYS A 40 -0.64 -5.30 -11.57
N VAL A 41 0.11 -6.08 -12.34
CA VAL A 41 0.94 -5.62 -13.45
C VAL A 41 0.74 -6.59 -14.61
N ARG A 42 0.22 -6.11 -15.75
CA ARG A 42 -0.02 -6.96 -16.93
C ARG A 42 1.26 -7.28 -17.67
N ASN A 43 2.08 -6.25 -17.96
CA ASN A 43 3.26 -6.38 -18.79
C ASN A 43 4.52 -6.36 -17.92
N LYS A 44 5.47 -7.27 -18.12
CA LYS A 44 6.70 -7.30 -17.30
C LYS A 44 7.56 -6.05 -17.45
N VAL A 45 7.49 -5.38 -18.61
CA VAL A 45 8.30 -4.19 -18.92
C VAL A 45 7.88 -2.94 -18.14
N ILE A 46 6.63 -2.89 -17.65
CA ILE A 46 6.10 -1.74 -16.89
C ILE A 46 6.30 -1.89 -15.38
N GLY A 47 6.82 -3.03 -14.91
CA GLY A 47 7.17 -3.23 -13.51
C GLY A 47 6.83 -4.62 -12.97
N GLN A 48 6.74 -4.70 -11.64
CA GLN A 48 6.42 -5.92 -10.90
C GLN A 48 5.40 -5.62 -9.80
N ILE A 49 4.69 -6.67 -9.37
CA ILE A 49 3.80 -6.62 -8.21
C ILE A 49 4.65 -6.49 -6.95
N GLY A 50 4.18 -5.72 -5.97
CA GLY A 50 4.89 -5.50 -4.72
C GLY A 50 4.28 -4.36 -3.91
N ASP A 51 4.90 -4.10 -2.77
CA ASP A 51 4.52 -3.00 -1.88
C ASP A 51 5.66 -1.98 -1.80
N ALA A 52 5.30 -0.71 -1.84
CA ALA A 52 6.19 0.41 -1.58
C ALA A 52 5.60 1.28 -0.46
N PHE A 53 6.44 2.05 0.20
CA PHE A 53 6.02 2.91 1.31
C PHE A 53 6.55 4.32 1.10
N LEU A 54 5.68 5.30 1.31
CA LEU A 54 5.98 6.71 1.18
C LEU A 54 5.65 7.43 2.49
N SER A 55 6.49 8.37 2.88
CA SER A 55 6.19 9.34 3.93
C SER A 55 5.36 10.50 3.34
N TYR A 56 4.35 10.93 4.08
CA TYR A 56 3.47 12.03 3.70
C TYR A 56 3.73 13.23 4.60
N ASP A 57 4.13 14.35 3.99
CA ASP A 57 4.26 15.62 4.68
C ASP A 57 2.89 16.31 4.72
N ARG A 58 2.30 16.45 5.91
CA ARG A 58 0.95 17.04 6.05
C ARG A 58 0.93 18.55 5.82
N VAL A 59 2.06 19.23 5.95
CA VAL A 59 2.14 20.69 5.80
C VAL A 59 2.21 21.03 4.32
N THR A 60 3.06 20.35 3.56
CA THR A 60 3.24 20.60 2.12
C THR A 60 2.31 19.77 1.24
N GLY A 61 1.81 18.64 1.74
CA GLY A 61 1.01 17.68 0.97
C GLY A 61 1.84 16.75 0.07
N GLU A 62 3.16 16.76 0.22
CA GLU A 62 4.07 15.99 -0.63
C GLU A 62 4.26 14.54 -0.13
N PHE A 63 4.48 13.63 -1.09
CA PHE A 63 4.93 12.27 -0.82
C PHE A 63 6.43 12.17 -1.09
N LYS A 64 7.16 11.61 -0.14
CA LYS A 64 8.61 11.37 -0.21
C LYS A 64 8.87 9.90 0.07
N ASP A 65 9.98 9.38 -0.43
CA ASP A 65 10.38 7.99 -0.15
C ASP A 65 10.50 7.77 1.36
N ALA A 66 9.88 6.70 1.86
CA ALA A 66 10.01 6.36 3.27
C ALA A 66 11.42 5.83 3.55
N ASP A 67 12.01 6.30 4.65
CA ASP A 67 13.28 5.80 5.13
C ASP A 67 13.16 4.34 5.65
N LYS A 68 14.30 3.65 5.69
CA LYS A 68 14.33 2.22 6.08
C LYS A 68 13.74 1.96 7.47
N ALA A 69 13.91 2.89 8.42
CA ALA A 69 13.38 2.70 9.77
C ALA A 69 11.85 2.78 9.77
N THR A 70 11.29 3.73 9.04
CA THR A 70 9.84 3.87 8.85
C THR A 70 9.24 2.65 8.16
N VAL A 71 9.87 2.15 7.09
CA VAL A 71 9.42 0.91 6.41
C VAL A 71 9.41 -0.28 7.36
N ALA A 72 10.44 -0.44 8.19
CA ALA A 72 10.54 -1.54 9.15
C ALA A 72 9.47 -1.46 10.25
N ALA A 73 9.18 -0.26 10.77
CA ALA A 73 8.14 -0.03 11.77
C ALA A 73 6.73 -0.38 11.24
N VAL A 74 6.44 -0.03 9.99
CA VAL A 74 5.14 -0.32 9.37
C VAL A 74 4.99 -1.81 9.08
N THR A 75 6.03 -2.43 8.50
CA THR A 75 6.00 -3.85 8.11
C THR A 75 5.82 -4.78 9.32
N SER A 76 6.55 -4.51 10.42
CA SER A 76 6.43 -5.30 11.66
C SER A 76 5.05 -5.24 12.31
N THR A 77 4.37 -4.10 12.19
CA THR A 77 3.02 -3.89 12.75
C THR A 77 1.95 -4.62 11.93
N GLN A 78 2.08 -4.68 10.60
CA GLN A 78 1.15 -5.43 9.74
C GLN A 78 1.20 -6.93 9.96
N THR A 79 2.40 -7.51 10.16
CA THR A 79 2.55 -8.95 10.45
C THR A 79 1.80 -9.38 11.71
N LYS A 80 1.78 -8.56 12.77
CA LYS A 80 1.03 -8.84 14.00
C LYS A 80 -0.50 -8.84 13.82
N LYS A 81 -1.01 -8.09 12.83
CA LYS A 81 -2.45 -7.95 12.60
C LYS A 81 -3.02 -9.11 11.79
N HIS A 82 -2.23 -9.64 10.84
CA HIS A 82 -2.63 -10.80 10.03
C HIS A 82 -2.56 -12.13 10.81
N SER A 83 -1.68 -12.24 11.81
CA SER A 83 -1.56 -13.43 12.66
C SER A 83 -2.67 -13.61 13.70
N ARG A 84 -3.64 -12.68 13.80
CA ARG A 84 -4.74 -12.69 14.79
C ARG A 84 -6.11 -13.04 14.19
N LYS A 85 -6.20 -13.39 12.91
CA LYS A 85 -7.42 -13.97 12.31
C LYS A 85 -7.27 -15.49 12.28
N ALA A 86 -7.66 -16.15 13.36
CA ALA A 86 -8.06 -17.55 13.39
C ALA A 86 -9.58 -17.60 13.59
#